data_AF-A0A419EIL1-F1
#
_entry.id   AF-A0A419EIL1-F1
#
_cell.length_a   1.000
_cell.length_b   1.000
_cell.length_c   1.000
_cell.angle_alpha   90.00
_cell.angle_beta   90.00
_cell.angle_gamma   90.00
#
_symmetry.space_group_name_H-M   'P 1'
#
loop_
_entity.id
_entity.type
_entity.pdbx_description
1 polymer ?
#
loop_
_entity_poly.entity_id
_entity_poly.type
_entity_poly.pdbx_seq_one_letter_code
_entity_poly.pdbx_strand_id
1 'polypeptide(L)'
;MSKRTRNIIIALTGLILSAVLMYQIPDVRERLAWRIDVFQIYVKNVIDPVGPVPTALPVTLQPATATIRPTNTKKANLTPSVTPPSPFPPPPAQVSMTSPPYEKQTPNNCGPATLSMALHMYGWEGDQSDISDLVKPVTGDRNVNPEELRYYVRTQAGWLNLEYRVGGTIEIIKRLLAANYPVIVESVTSLNPGDALGPADDLWAAHYLLITAYDDTTQEFTVQDSYHGPDLTISYAQLEEEWKPFNNLYMVIYFPQYEDEVKTLLASDWDPNLNRQNALIATQAVTATDSADAFDWFNYGSNLTYFEKYEEAALAYDKAREIGLPLRMFRYQFGPFLAYFHSGRNDDLLALTDYARGITEMSEEAWLWYGYGLYRKGDYDGALKAWQKADGINPKFFEDQARNAMQLVQ
;
A
#
# COMPACT_ATOMS: atom_id res chain seq x y z
N MET A 1 -4.10 20.32 -53.54
CA MET A 1 -3.06 20.18 -52.49
C MET A 1 -1.70 20.56 -53.09
N SER A 2 -0.92 21.44 -52.45
CA SER A 2 0.37 21.89 -53.00
C SER A 2 1.39 20.74 -53.03
N LYS A 3 2.37 20.78 -53.95
CA LYS A 3 3.48 19.80 -54.00
C LYS A 3 4.24 19.72 -52.66
N ARG A 4 4.37 20.85 -51.97
CA ARG A 4 4.98 20.93 -50.63
C ARG A 4 4.13 20.21 -49.58
N THR A 5 2.83 20.47 -49.53
CA THR A 5 1.90 19.80 -48.61
C THR A 5 1.88 18.29 -48.83
N ARG A 6 1.91 17.83 -50.09
CA ARG A 6 2.00 16.39 -50.42
C ARG A 6 3.29 15.75 -49.90
N ASN A 7 4.43 16.41 -50.10
CA ASN A 7 5.72 15.87 -49.65
C ASN A 7 5.81 15.83 -48.11
N ILE A 8 5.24 16.83 -47.42
CA ILE A 8 5.17 16.84 -45.95
C ILE A 8 4.32 15.68 -45.45
N ILE A 9 3.13 15.45 -46.05
CA ILE A 9 2.27 14.32 -45.66
C ILE A 9 2.99 12.99 -45.88
N ILE A 10 3.60 12.77 -47.05
CA ILE A 10 4.34 11.52 -47.34
C ILE A 10 5.48 11.31 -46.33
N ALA A 11 6.23 12.36 -45.99
CA ALA A 11 7.31 12.27 -45.01
C ALA A 11 6.78 11.94 -43.61
N LEU A 12 5.69 12.58 -43.16
CA LEU A 12 5.05 12.29 -41.88
C LEU A 12 4.49 10.87 -41.83
N THR A 13 3.83 10.42 -42.89
CA THR A 13 3.33 9.04 -42.98
C THR A 13 4.47 8.03 -42.95
N GLY A 14 5.56 8.29 -43.67
CA GLY A 14 6.77 7.46 -43.62
C GLY A 14 7.39 7.40 -42.22
N LEU A 15 7.42 8.52 -41.50
CA LEU A 15 7.93 8.60 -40.13
C LEU A 15 7.04 7.83 -39.14
N ILE A 16 5.71 7.96 -39.25
CA ILE A 16 4.75 7.21 -38.43
C ILE A 16 4.88 5.72 -38.71
N LEU A 17 4.95 5.30 -39.97
CA LEU A 17 5.13 3.89 -40.33
C LEU A 17 6.44 3.32 -39.77
N SER A 18 7.55 4.04 -39.89
CA SER A 18 8.82 3.65 -39.29
C SER A 18 8.74 3.53 -37.78
N ALA A 19 8.08 4.48 -37.10
CA ALA A 19 7.86 4.43 -35.65
C ALA A 19 7.02 3.22 -35.22
N VAL A 20 5.94 2.92 -35.96
CA VAL A 20 5.10 1.72 -35.72
C VAL A 20 5.91 0.44 -35.92
N LEU A 21 6.70 0.34 -36.99
CA LEU A 21 7.56 -0.81 -37.24
C LEU A 21 8.63 -0.98 -36.16
N MET A 22 9.26 0.11 -35.71
CA MET A 22 10.20 0.06 -34.59
C MET A 22 9.54 -0.38 -33.28
N TYR A 23 8.29 0.03 -33.02
CA TYR A 23 7.53 -0.38 -31.84
C TYR A 23 7.13 -1.87 -31.86
N GLN A 24 7.17 -2.55 -33.00
CA GLN A 24 6.98 -4.01 -33.06
C GLN A 24 8.20 -4.79 -32.55
N ILE A 25 9.36 -4.14 -32.39
CA ILE A 25 10.56 -4.78 -31.83
C ILE A 25 10.37 -4.91 -30.31
N PRO A 26 10.43 -6.12 -29.73
CA PRO A 26 10.18 -6.35 -28.30
C PRO A 26 10.97 -5.42 -27.37
N ASP A 27 12.29 -5.33 -27.54
CA ASP A 27 13.16 -4.47 -26.73
C ASP A 27 12.77 -2.98 -26.79
N VAL A 28 12.31 -2.51 -27.95
CA VAL A 28 11.85 -1.13 -28.14
C VAL A 28 10.50 -0.94 -27.46
N ARG A 29 9.60 -1.90 -27.62
CA ARG A 29 8.29 -1.91 -26.99
C ARG A 29 8.41 -1.86 -25.48
N GLU A 30 9.23 -2.70 -24.87
CA GLU A 30 9.41 -2.76 -23.41
C GLU A 30 9.93 -1.43 -22.85
N ARG A 31 10.88 -0.80 -23.54
CA ARG A 31 11.44 0.50 -23.13
C ARG A 31 10.46 1.65 -23.29
N LEU A 32 9.60 1.61 -24.31
CA LEU A 32 8.68 2.70 -24.63
C LEU A 32 7.29 2.52 -24.03
N ALA A 33 6.84 1.30 -23.73
CA ALA A 33 5.48 1.02 -23.27
C ALA A 33 5.14 1.82 -22.01
N TRP A 34 6.03 1.81 -21.02
CA TRP A 34 5.87 2.60 -19.80
C TRP A 34 5.77 4.11 -20.10
N ARG A 35 6.64 4.63 -20.98
CA ARG A 35 6.66 6.06 -21.32
C ARG A 35 5.42 6.48 -22.11
N ILE A 36 4.88 5.59 -22.95
CA ILE A 36 3.61 5.81 -23.65
C ILE A 36 2.45 5.81 -22.66
N ASP A 37 2.40 4.86 -21.72
CA ASP A 37 1.37 4.78 -20.68
C ASP A 37 1.35 6.05 -19.81
N VAL A 38 2.51 6.44 -19.27
CA VAL A 38 2.67 7.68 -18.52
C VAL A 38 2.23 8.89 -19.34
N PHE A 39 2.63 9.00 -20.61
CA PHE A 39 2.22 10.10 -21.48
C PHE A 39 0.70 10.12 -21.70
N GLN A 40 0.08 8.96 -21.95
CA GLN A 40 -1.37 8.87 -22.14
C GLN A 40 -2.13 9.29 -20.88
N ILE A 41 -1.69 8.83 -19.71
CA ILE A 41 -2.26 9.22 -18.42
C ILE A 41 -2.06 10.71 -18.16
N TYR A 42 -0.87 11.24 -18.44
CA TYR A 42 -0.58 12.67 -18.31
C TYR A 42 -1.51 13.50 -19.20
N VAL A 43 -1.64 13.16 -20.49
CA VAL A 43 -2.54 13.88 -21.41
C VAL A 43 -3.99 13.77 -20.97
N LYS A 44 -4.44 12.60 -20.52
CA LYS A 44 -5.78 12.41 -19.94
C LYS A 44 -6.01 13.39 -18.80
N ASN A 45 -5.10 13.48 -17.83
CA ASN A 45 -5.24 14.36 -16.67
C ASN A 45 -4.97 15.84 -16.97
N VAL A 46 -4.39 16.19 -18.12
CA VAL A 46 -4.35 17.59 -18.59
C VAL A 46 -5.73 18.02 -19.11
N ILE A 47 -6.46 17.12 -19.77
CA ILE A 47 -7.77 17.39 -20.37
C ILE A 47 -8.90 17.26 -19.33
N ASP A 48 -8.84 16.22 -18.51
CA ASP A 48 -9.81 15.86 -17.49
C ASP A 48 -9.06 15.42 -16.22
N PRO A 49 -8.54 16.37 -15.43
CA PRO A 49 -7.77 16.07 -14.23
C PRO A 49 -8.65 15.39 -13.20
N VAL A 50 -8.19 14.26 -12.66
CA VAL A 50 -8.79 13.73 -11.45
C VAL A 50 -8.51 14.71 -10.31
N GLY A 51 -9.57 15.14 -9.63
CA GLY A 51 -9.49 16.10 -8.52
C GLY A 51 -8.81 15.52 -7.26
N PRO A 52 -8.85 16.26 -6.14
CA PRO A 52 -8.46 15.69 -4.85
C PRO A 52 -9.36 14.52 -4.48
N VAL A 53 -8.91 13.70 -3.52
CA VAL A 53 -9.74 12.66 -2.91
C VAL A 53 -11.10 13.25 -2.51
N PRO A 54 -12.23 12.66 -2.95
CA PRO A 54 -13.55 13.21 -2.65
C PRO A 54 -13.77 13.18 -1.13
N THR A 55 -14.32 14.24 -0.58
CA THR A 55 -14.79 14.24 0.81
C THR A 55 -16.01 13.32 0.96
N ALA A 56 -16.25 12.85 2.18
CA ALA A 56 -17.41 12.01 2.45
C ALA A 56 -18.72 12.80 2.30
N LEU A 57 -19.77 12.11 1.86
CA LEU A 57 -21.10 12.69 1.76
C LEU A 57 -21.65 13.00 3.17
N PRO A 58 -22.44 14.09 3.33
CA PRO A 58 -22.99 14.45 4.62
C PRO A 58 -23.82 13.32 5.22
N VAL A 59 -23.49 12.91 6.44
CA VAL A 59 -24.24 11.89 7.18
C VAL A 59 -25.25 12.59 8.08
N THR A 60 -26.50 12.17 8.03
CA THR A 60 -27.43 12.46 9.13
C THR A 60 -27.12 11.47 10.24
N LEU A 61 -26.38 11.90 11.26
CA LEU A 61 -26.11 11.07 12.42
C LEU A 61 -27.46 10.64 13.03
N GLN A 62 -27.78 9.35 12.98
CA GLN A 62 -28.82 8.83 13.86
C GLN A 62 -28.30 9.02 15.30
N PRO A 63 -29.13 9.55 16.21
CA PRO A 63 -28.72 9.69 17.60
C PRO A 63 -28.28 8.31 18.10
N ALA A 64 -27.01 8.22 18.48
CA ALA A 64 -26.46 7.00 19.05
C ALA A 64 -27.42 6.50 20.13
N THR A 65 -27.88 5.24 20.01
CA THR A 65 -28.47 4.53 21.15
C THR A 65 -27.50 4.72 22.30
N ALA A 66 -27.96 5.29 23.42
CA ALA A 66 -27.10 5.73 24.51
C ALA A 66 -26.15 4.61 24.96
N THR A 67 -24.96 4.56 24.39
CA THR A 67 -23.86 3.76 24.90
C THR A 67 -23.53 4.34 26.25
N ILE A 68 -23.41 3.46 27.25
CA ILE A 68 -23.19 3.81 28.65
C ILE A 68 -22.12 4.90 28.73
N ARG A 69 -22.53 6.08 29.19
CA ARG A 69 -21.63 7.21 29.44
C ARG A 69 -20.49 6.68 30.32
N PRO A 70 -19.21 6.77 29.91
CA PRO A 70 -18.13 6.44 30.82
C PRO A 70 -18.33 7.30 32.06
N THR A 71 -18.39 6.64 33.22
CA THR A 71 -18.49 7.33 34.51
C THR A 71 -17.34 8.33 34.57
N ASN A 72 -17.62 9.56 35.02
CA ASN A 72 -16.64 10.61 35.28
C ASN A 72 -15.52 10.04 36.18
N THR A 73 -14.53 9.42 35.57
CA THR A 73 -13.30 9.06 36.23
C THR A 73 -12.57 10.37 36.36
N LYS A 74 -12.23 10.75 37.60
CA LYS A 74 -11.40 11.92 37.89
C LYS A 74 -10.27 11.97 36.86
N LYS A 75 -10.05 13.16 36.26
CA LYS A 75 -8.80 13.49 35.56
C LYS A 75 -7.65 12.96 36.42
N ALA A 76 -7.03 11.87 35.98
CA ALA A 76 -5.77 11.46 36.54
C ALA A 76 -4.79 12.59 36.21
N ASN A 77 -4.14 13.13 37.24
CA ASN A 77 -2.95 13.93 37.01
C ASN A 77 -2.02 13.09 36.13
N LEU A 78 -1.66 13.62 34.97
CA LEU A 78 -0.62 13.05 34.13
C LEU A 78 0.70 13.18 34.89
N THR A 79 0.99 12.22 35.77
CA THR A 79 2.37 11.86 36.06
C THR A 79 3.01 11.42 34.75
N PRO A 80 4.27 11.79 34.47
CA PRO A 80 4.98 11.34 33.28
C PRO A 80 4.82 9.82 33.15
N SER A 81 4.31 9.39 32.00
CA SER A 81 4.16 7.99 31.66
C SER A 81 5.55 7.36 31.69
N VAL A 82 5.86 6.65 32.78
CA VAL A 82 6.96 5.70 32.79
C VAL A 82 6.43 4.54 31.98
N THR A 83 6.75 4.52 30.68
CA THR A 83 6.62 3.32 29.86
C THR A 83 7.24 2.17 30.67
N PRO A 84 6.51 1.07 30.94
CA PRO A 84 7.10 -0.06 31.62
C PRO A 84 8.42 -0.42 30.92
N PRO A 85 9.52 -0.68 31.65
CA PRO A 85 10.76 -1.06 31.01
C PRO A 85 10.50 -2.27 30.12
N SER A 86 10.97 -2.18 28.88
CA SER A 86 10.93 -3.29 27.93
C SER A 86 11.45 -4.55 28.63
N PRO A 87 10.77 -5.70 28.53
CA PRO A 87 11.27 -6.95 29.11
C PRO A 87 12.53 -7.46 28.38
N PHE A 88 12.93 -6.81 27.29
CA PHE A 88 14.12 -7.14 26.52
C PHE A 88 15.33 -6.32 26.98
N PRO A 89 16.54 -6.92 26.98
CA PRO A 89 17.77 -6.14 27.10
C PRO A 89 17.83 -5.09 25.97
N PRO A 90 18.47 -3.94 26.21
CA PRO A 90 18.64 -2.95 25.16
C PRO A 90 19.42 -3.57 23.99
N PRO A 91 19.00 -3.34 22.73
CA PRO A 91 19.74 -3.84 21.59
C PRO A 91 21.13 -3.17 21.53
N PRO A 92 22.11 -3.74 20.81
CA PRO A 92 23.39 -3.08 20.57
C PRO A 92 23.21 -1.67 20.00
N ALA A 93 24.16 -0.76 20.23
CA ALA A 93 24.06 0.62 19.71
C ALA A 93 24.12 0.68 18.17
N GLN A 94 24.68 -0.35 17.52
CA GLN A 94 24.78 -0.45 16.07
C GLN A 94 24.73 -1.92 15.66
N VAL A 95 24.04 -2.18 14.56
CA VAL A 95 23.99 -3.48 13.89
C VAL A 95 24.10 -3.26 12.40
N SER A 96 24.85 -4.10 11.71
CA SER A 96 24.96 -4.09 10.25
C SER A 96 24.98 -5.51 9.72
N MET A 97 24.04 -5.82 8.85
CA MET A 97 23.98 -7.07 8.09
C MET A 97 24.70 -6.91 6.74
N THR A 98 25.11 -8.02 6.13
CA THR A 98 25.59 -7.98 4.75
C THR A 98 24.45 -7.61 3.81
N SER A 99 24.61 -6.54 3.04
CA SER A 99 23.62 -6.10 2.07
C SER A 99 23.42 -7.17 0.97
N PRO A 100 22.17 -7.41 0.54
CA PRO A 100 21.90 -8.30 -0.58
C PRO A 100 22.40 -7.70 -1.90
N PRO A 101 22.50 -8.51 -2.96
CA PRO A 101 22.65 -7.99 -4.31
C PRO A 101 21.54 -6.97 -4.62
N TYR A 102 21.92 -5.79 -5.10
CA TYR A 102 20.96 -4.76 -5.45
C TYR A 102 20.12 -5.17 -6.66
N GLU A 103 18.80 -5.07 -6.52
CA GLU A 103 17.88 -5.27 -7.62
C GLU A 103 17.03 -4.02 -7.87
N LYS A 104 17.24 -3.39 -9.03
CA LYS A 104 16.44 -2.24 -9.46
C LYS A 104 15.04 -2.69 -9.86
N GLN A 105 14.02 -2.06 -9.30
CA GLN A 105 12.63 -2.37 -9.66
C GLN A 105 12.32 -2.04 -11.13
N THR A 106 11.47 -2.87 -11.72
CA THR A 106 10.69 -2.54 -12.92
C THR A 106 9.49 -1.64 -12.54
N PRO A 107 8.75 -1.05 -13.51
CA PRO A 107 7.66 -0.12 -13.21
C PRO A 107 6.60 -0.69 -12.25
N ASN A 108 6.34 0.05 -11.15
CA ASN A 108 5.45 -0.34 -10.05
C ASN A 108 5.73 -1.75 -9.51
N ASN A 109 7.01 -2.09 -9.31
CA ASN A 109 7.45 -3.41 -8.83
C ASN A 109 8.28 -3.35 -7.53
N CYS A 110 8.09 -2.30 -6.72
CA CYS A 110 8.82 -2.09 -5.48
C CYS A 110 8.67 -3.29 -4.51
N GLY A 111 7.45 -3.78 -4.31
CA GLY A 111 7.18 -4.94 -3.42
C GLY A 111 7.97 -6.19 -3.84
N PRO A 112 7.78 -6.69 -5.09
CA PRO A 112 8.54 -7.83 -5.60
C PRO A 112 10.07 -7.65 -5.59
N ALA A 113 10.57 -6.48 -6.00
CA ALA A 113 12.02 -6.21 -6.00
C ALA A 113 12.60 -6.16 -4.58
N THR A 114 11.89 -5.52 -3.64
CA THR A 114 12.32 -5.46 -2.23
C THR A 114 12.23 -6.83 -1.56
N LEU A 115 11.19 -7.64 -1.84
CA LEU A 115 11.10 -9.01 -1.38
C LEU A 115 12.21 -9.90 -1.97
N SER A 116 12.53 -9.75 -3.25
CA SER A 116 13.63 -10.48 -3.92
C SER A 116 14.96 -10.24 -3.21
N MET A 117 15.32 -8.96 -3.00
CA MET A 117 16.53 -8.59 -2.24
C MET A 117 16.53 -9.22 -0.83
N ALA A 118 15.39 -9.21 -0.14
CA ALA A 118 15.29 -9.83 1.18
C ALA A 118 15.48 -11.36 1.13
N LEU A 119 14.88 -12.04 0.14
CA LEU A 119 14.99 -13.48 -0.04
C LEU A 119 16.41 -13.94 -0.42
N HIS A 120 17.17 -13.12 -1.15
CA HIS A 120 18.60 -13.40 -1.41
C HIS A 120 19.43 -13.49 -0.13
N MET A 121 19.06 -12.76 0.93
CA MET A 121 19.71 -12.88 2.25
C MET A 121 19.48 -14.26 2.90
N TYR A 122 18.48 -15.01 2.42
CA TYR A 122 18.17 -16.37 2.85
C TYR A 122 18.61 -17.45 1.84
N GLY A 123 19.37 -17.06 0.81
CA GLY A 123 19.89 -17.99 -0.21
C GLY A 123 18.90 -18.37 -1.31
N TRP A 124 17.82 -17.61 -1.49
CA TRP A 124 16.98 -17.73 -2.68
C TRP A 124 17.72 -17.19 -3.92
N GLU A 125 17.51 -17.78 -5.10
CA GLU A 125 18.29 -17.49 -6.33
C GLU A 125 17.46 -16.90 -7.47
N GLY A 126 16.18 -16.60 -7.26
CA GLY A 126 15.30 -15.99 -8.27
C GLY A 126 15.42 -14.47 -8.35
N ASP A 127 14.49 -13.81 -9.03
CA ASP A 127 14.44 -12.35 -9.16
C ASP A 127 13.03 -11.77 -9.00
N GLN A 128 12.89 -10.45 -9.10
CA GLN A 128 11.58 -9.80 -8.93
C GLN A 128 10.50 -10.30 -9.90
N SER A 129 10.86 -10.87 -11.05
CA SER A 129 9.93 -11.39 -12.05
C SER A 129 9.28 -12.69 -11.61
N ASP A 130 10.04 -13.60 -10.97
CA ASP A 130 9.51 -14.83 -10.37
C ASP A 130 8.39 -14.51 -9.36
N ILE A 131 8.58 -13.42 -8.59
CA ILE A 131 7.59 -12.92 -7.63
C ILE A 131 6.42 -12.27 -8.35
N SER A 132 6.67 -11.29 -9.23
CA SER A 132 5.60 -10.52 -9.88
C SER A 132 4.71 -11.36 -10.79
N ASP A 133 5.23 -12.40 -11.43
CA ASP A 133 4.44 -13.29 -12.31
C ASP A 133 3.33 -14.07 -11.58
N LEU A 134 3.48 -14.21 -10.24
CA LEU A 134 2.47 -14.80 -9.38
C LEU A 134 1.55 -13.74 -8.77
N VAL A 135 2.12 -12.74 -8.10
CA VAL A 135 1.32 -11.79 -7.28
C VAL A 135 0.71 -10.67 -8.11
N LYS A 136 1.35 -10.29 -9.21
CA LYS A 136 1.00 -9.14 -10.03
C LYS A 136 1.18 -9.44 -11.53
N PRO A 137 0.40 -10.38 -12.09
CA PRO A 137 0.63 -10.90 -13.43
C PRO A 137 0.37 -9.89 -14.56
N VAL A 138 -0.29 -8.76 -14.26
CA VAL A 138 -0.59 -7.71 -15.25
C VAL A 138 0.24 -6.47 -14.94
N THR A 139 1.07 -6.05 -15.90
CA THR A 139 1.98 -4.89 -15.77
C THR A 139 1.28 -3.58 -15.38
N GLY A 140 0.00 -3.45 -15.73
CA GLY A 140 -0.82 -2.27 -15.46
C GLY A 140 -1.32 -2.17 -14.02
N ASP A 141 -1.37 -3.29 -13.29
CA ASP A 141 -1.55 -3.27 -11.84
C ASP A 141 -0.38 -2.46 -11.24
N ARG A 142 -0.63 -1.69 -10.19
CA ARG A 142 0.34 -0.75 -9.61
C ARG A 142 0.58 -0.97 -8.13
N ASN A 143 -0.04 -1.98 -7.53
CA ASN A 143 0.07 -2.29 -6.11
C ASN A 143 0.48 -3.75 -5.91
N VAL A 144 1.10 -4.04 -4.77
CA VAL A 144 1.22 -5.41 -4.24
C VAL A 144 1.05 -5.30 -2.73
N ASN A 145 0.05 -5.98 -2.21
CA ASN A 145 -0.32 -6.00 -0.80
C ASN A 145 0.64 -6.91 0.01
N PRO A 146 0.87 -6.64 1.30
CA PRO A 146 1.69 -7.48 2.18
C PRO A 146 1.21 -8.95 2.25
N GLU A 147 -0.09 -9.18 2.13
CA GLU A 147 -0.71 -10.51 2.07
C GLU A 147 -0.24 -11.31 0.85
N GLU A 148 -0.06 -10.65 -0.29
CA GLU A 148 0.41 -11.24 -1.54
C GLU A 148 1.88 -11.65 -1.44
N LEU A 149 2.71 -10.76 -0.89
CA LEU A 149 4.12 -11.05 -0.61
C LEU A 149 4.25 -12.23 0.37
N ARG A 150 3.43 -12.25 1.43
CA ARG A 150 3.37 -13.39 2.36
C ARG A 150 2.95 -14.68 1.66
N TYR A 151 1.94 -14.62 0.81
CA TYR A 151 1.47 -15.76 0.04
C TYR A 151 2.57 -16.33 -0.86
N TYR A 152 3.32 -15.47 -1.54
CA TYR A 152 4.48 -15.88 -2.33
C TYR A 152 5.51 -16.62 -1.46
N VAL A 153 5.93 -16.03 -0.34
CA VAL A 153 6.92 -16.67 0.56
C VAL A 153 6.44 -18.06 1.01
N ARG A 154 5.18 -18.17 1.45
CA ARG A 154 4.64 -19.44 1.97
C ARG A 154 4.44 -20.52 0.91
N THR A 155 4.28 -20.15 -0.35
CA THR A 155 3.95 -21.10 -1.43
C THR A 155 5.12 -21.39 -2.37
N GLN A 156 5.97 -20.40 -2.66
CA GLN A 156 7.09 -20.50 -3.60
C GLN A 156 8.46 -20.57 -2.89
N ALA A 157 8.58 -19.98 -1.71
CA ALA A 157 9.77 -20.07 -0.85
C ALA A 157 9.44 -20.80 0.47
N GLY A 158 8.65 -21.88 0.41
CA GLY A 158 7.99 -22.50 1.57
C GLY A 158 8.90 -23.09 2.66
N TRP A 159 10.23 -23.01 2.50
CA TRP A 159 11.20 -23.23 3.58
C TRP A 159 11.41 -21.99 4.47
N LEU A 160 10.76 -20.88 4.15
CA LEU A 160 10.68 -19.64 4.93
C LEU A 160 9.23 -19.38 5.34
N ASN A 161 9.09 -18.52 6.35
CA ASN A 161 7.82 -17.90 6.69
C ASN A 161 7.98 -16.38 6.64
N LEU A 162 6.87 -15.68 6.39
CA LEU A 162 6.79 -14.22 6.48
C LEU A 162 5.62 -13.88 7.39
N GLU A 163 5.87 -13.01 8.37
CA GLU A 163 4.85 -12.40 9.20
C GLU A 163 4.89 -10.89 9.01
N TYR A 164 3.71 -10.24 9.01
CA TYR A 164 3.62 -8.79 8.97
C TYR A 164 2.71 -8.27 10.09
N ARG A 165 3.02 -7.10 10.61
CA ARG A 165 2.30 -6.46 11.72
C ARG A 165 2.22 -4.95 11.46
N VAL A 166 1.38 -4.26 12.22
CA VAL A 166 1.21 -2.80 12.17
C VAL A 166 1.53 -2.18 13.53
N GLY A 167 1.56 -0.85 13.61
CA GLY A 167 1.92 -0.13 14.83
C GLY A 167 3.38 -0.38 15.23
N GLY A 168 4.25 -0.66 14.27
CA GLY A 168 5.66 -0.86 14.53
C GLY A 168 6.33 0.41 15.07
N THR A 169 7.48 0.21 15.71
CA THR A 169 8.30 1.28 16.31
C THR A 169 9.76 1.13 15.88
N ILE A 170 10.56 2.18 16.02
CA ILE A 170 12.01 2.08 15.80
C ILE A 170 12.63 0.96 16.66
N GLU A 171 12.14 0.79 17.89
CA GLU A 171 12.62 -0.25 18.81
C GLU A 171 12.29 -1.67 18.35
N ILE A 172 11.14 -1.93 17.70
CA ILE A 172 10.87 -3.27 17.17
C ILE A 172 11.77 -3.58 15.98
N ILE A 173 12.01 -2.61 15.11
CA ILE A 173 12.92 -2.77 13.96
C ILE A 173 14.33 -3.07 14.46
N LYS A 174 14.86 -2.26 15.40
CA LYS A 174 16.19 -2.47 15.99
C LYS A 174 16.32 -3.83 16.64
N ARG A 175 15.28 -4.28 17.37
CA ARG A 175 15.26 -5.59 18.02
C ARG A 175 15.34 -6.74 17.01
N LEU A 176 14.60 -6.65 15.90
CA LEU A 176 14.63 -7.65 14.83
C LEU A 176 15.99 -7.68 14.13
N LEU A 177 16.53 -6.50 13.78
CA LEU A 177 17.85 -6.39 13.15
C LEU A 177 18.97 -6.93 14.04
N ALA A 178 18.94 -6.64 15.35
CA ALA A 178 19.90 -7.16 16.31
C ALA A 178 19.89 -8.69 16.45
N ALA A 179 18.79 -9.33 16.07
CA ALA A 179 18.66 -10.78 15.99
C ALA A 179 18.90 -11.34 14.57
N ASN A 180 19.45 -10.53 13.65
CA ASN A 180 19.73 -10.87 12.24
C ASN A 180 18.48 -11.15 11.39
N TYR A 181 17.36 -10.52 11.71
CA TYR A 181 16.18 -10.51 10.85
C TYR A 181 16.10 -9.16 10.12
N PRO A 182 16.32 -9.12 8.78
CA PRO A 182 16.11 -7.90 8.02
C PRO A 182 14.61 -7.61 7.97
N VAL A 183 14.24 -6.33 7.94
CA VAL A 183 12.85 -5.91 8.07
C VAL A 183 12.43 -5.19 6.81
N ILE A 184 11.32 -5.63 6.20
CA ILE A 184 10.69 -4.87 5.12
C ILE A 184 9.64 -3.96 5.74
N VAL A 185 9.62 -2.69 5.39
CA VAL A 185 8.57 -1.74 5.78
C VAL A 185 7.89 -1.18 4.55
N GLU A 186 6.60 -0.86 4.69
CA GLU A 186 5.87 -0.09 3.68
C GLU A 186 5.88 1.39 4.08
N SER A 187 6.54 2.23 3.28
CA SER A 187 6.74 3.65 3.53
C SER A 187 6.26 4.49 2.35
N VAL A 188 6.45 5.81 2.45
CA VAL A 188 6.24 6.74 1.36
C VAL A 188 7.54 6.98 0.59
N THR A 189 7.42 7.18 -0.72
CA THR A 189 8.48 7.76 -1.54
C THR A 189 7.92 8.87 -2.44
N SER A 190 8.81 9.71 -2.97
CA SER A 190 8.48 10.68 -4.01
C SER A 190 8.81 10.11 -5.38
N LEU A 191 7.82 10.07 -6.26
CA LEU A 191 8.00 9.63 -7.65
C LEU A 191 8.84 10.63 -8.44
N ASN A 192 9.48 10.12 -9.50
CA ASN A 192 10.11 11.01 -10.48
C ASN A 192 9.01 11.90 -11.09
N PRO A 193 9.20 13.23 -11.18
CA PRO A 193 8.23 14.11 -11.83
C PRO A 193 7.87 13.70 -13.27
N GLY A 194 8.77 12.99 -13.96
CA GLY A 194 8.52 12.41 -15.28
C GLY A 194 7.56 11.21 -15.30
N ASP A 195 7.16 10.70 -14.13
CA ASP A 195 6.17 9.63 -13.93
C ASP A 195 4.88 10.14 -13.24
N ALA A 196 4.71 11.48 -13.16
CA ALA A 196 3.50 12.12 -12.68
C ALA A 196 2.28 11.74 -13.52
N LEU A 197 1.12 11.57 -12.88
CA LEU A 197 -0.17 11.34 -13.54
C LEU A 197 -0.65 12.59 -14.27
N GLY A 198 -0.19 13.78 -13.90
CA GLY A 198 -0.57 15.06 -14.50
C GLY A 198 0.11 16.25 -13.81
N PRO A 199 -0.22 17.49 -14.20
CA PRO A 199 0.39 18.69 -13.62
C PRO A 199 0.11 18.92 -12.13
N ALA A 200 -1.01 18.38 -11.62
CA ALA A 200 -1.46 18.56 -10.24
C ALA A 200 -1.11 17.37 -9.33
N ASP A 201 -0.21 16.50 -9.78
CA ASP A 201 0.19 15.30 -9.06
C ASP A 201 1.05 15.64 -7.83
N ASP A 202 0.75 15.02 -6.69
CA ASP A 202 1.46 15.20 -5.43
C ASP A 202 2.77 14.38 -5.33
N LEU A 203 3.05 13.56 -6.35
CA LEU A 203 4.18 12.62 -6.45
C LEU A 203 4.25 11.60 -5.31
N TRP A 204 3.23 11.54 -4.46
CA TRP A 204 3.17 10.66 -3.32
C TRP A 204 2.90 9.22 -3.79
N ALA A 205 3.72 8.28 -3.33
CA ALA A 205 3.55 6.85 -3.62
C ALA A 205 3.93 5.98 -2.43
N ALA A 206 3.23 4.86 -2.27
CA ALA A 206 3.69 3.76 -1.43
C ALA A 206 5.00 3.19 -2.00
N HIS A 207 5.86 2.73 -1.10
CA HIS A 207 7.13 2.12 -1.43
C HIS A 207 7.52 1.10 -0.38
N TYR A 208 8.28 0.08 -0.78
CA TYR A 208 8.82 -0.91 0.16
C TYR A 208 10.31 -0.70 0.33
N LEU A 209 10.74 -0.53 1.58
CA LEU A 209 12.15 -0.45 1.96
C LEU A 209 12.57 -1.73 2.69
N LEU A 210 13.75 -2.26 2.36
CA LEU A 210 14.38 -3.33 3.14
C LEU A 210 15.43 -2.72 4.06
N ILE A 211 15.23 -2.83 5.37
CA ILE A 211 16.14 -2.32 6.38
C ILE A 211 17.14 -3.40 6.76
N THR A 212 18.44 -3.08 6.72
CA THR A 212 19.54 -4.04 6.95
C THR A 212 20.56 -3.61 8.01
N ALA A 213 20.51 -2.36 8.48
CA ALA A 213 21.40 -1.86 9.53
C ALA A 213 20.78 -0.68 10.29
N TYR A 214 21.30 -0.39 11.47
CA TYR A 214 21.03 0.85 12.20
C TYR A 214 22.26 1.31 12.98
N ASP A 215 22.37 2.62 13.22
CA ASP A 215 23.39 3.23 14.07
C ASP A 215 22.75 4.30 14.98
N ASP A 216 22.73 4.05 16.29
CA ASP A 216 22.18 4.97 17.29
C ASP A 216 23.00 6.25 17.46
N THR A 217 24.27 6.25 17.02
CA THR A 217 25.14 7.43 17.06
C THR A 217 24.67 8.48 16.06
N THR A 218 24.28 8.03 14.86
CA THR A 218 23.77 8.91 13.80
C THR A 218 22.24 8.97 13.76
N GLN A 219 21.56 8.07 14.47
CA GLN A 219 20.11 7.89 14.46
C GLN A 219 19.57 7.56 13.06
N GLU A 220 20.25 6.64 12.38
CA GLU A 220 19.95 6.28 11.01
C GLU A 220 19.81 4.77 10.84
N PHE A 221 18.95 4.38 9.90
CA PHE A 221 18.93 3.05 9.31
C PHE A 221 19.69 3.05 7.99
N THR A 222 20.27 1.90 7.64
CA THR A 222 20.65 1.59 6.25
C THR A 222 19.53 0.81 5.59
N VAL A 223 19.11 1.25 4.41
CA VAL A 223 18.01 0.68 3.64
C VAL A 223 18.43 0.33 2.23
N GLN A 224 17.86 -0.75 1.71
CA GLN A 224 17.89 -1.08 0.28
C GLN A 224 16.60 -0.59 -0.34
N ASP A 225 16.74 0.35 -1.27
CA ASP A 225 15.63 0.99 -1.97
C ASP A 225 15.67 0.58 -3.45
N SER A 226 14.76 -0.29 -3.86
CA SER A 226 14.73 -0.81 -5.24
C SER A 226 14.47 0.27 -6.31
N TYR A 227 14.02 1.46 -5.92
CA TYR A 227 13.79 2.59 -6.81
C TYR A 227 14.97 3.56 -6.85
N HIS A 228 15.52 3.93 -5.69
CA HIS A 228 16.56 4.96 -5.54
C HIS A 228 17.98 4.41 -5.50
N GLY A 229 18.21 3.22 -4.95
CA GLY A 229 19.54 2.59 -4.88
C GLY A 229 19.81 1.73 -3.64
N PRO A 230 20.94 1.01 -3.61
CA PRO A 230 21.37 0.24 -2.46
C PRO A 230 22.01 1.10 -1.37
N ASP A 231 22.03 0.56 -0.15
CA ASP A 231 22.77 1.10 0.99
C ASP A 231 22.55 2.59 1.28
N LEU A 232 21.31 3.06 1.10
CA LEU A 232 20.93 4.43 1.43
C LEU A 232 20.75 4.59 2.94
N THR A 233 20.92 5.80 3.45
CA THR A 233 20.62 6.13 4.84
C THR A 233 19.29 6.86 4.96
N ILE A 234 18.53 6.53 5.99
CA ILE A 234 17.31 7.23 6.39
C ILE A 234 17.35 7.48 7.90
N SER A 235 17.08 8.71 8.32
CA SER A 235 17.02 9.01 9.76
C SER A 235 15.82 8.32 10.42
N TYR A 236 15.91 8.02 11.71
CA TYR A 236 14.81 7.44 12.48
C TYR A 236 13.55 8.30 12.39
N ALA A 237 13.70 9.62 12.51
CA ALA A 237 12.58 10.56 12.44
C ALA A 237 11.93 10.60 11.05
N GLN A 238 12.74 10.56 9.99
CA GLN A 238 12.22 10.51 8.62
C GLN A 238 11.45 9.20 8.37
N LEU A 239 11.99 8.07 8.82
CA LEU A 239 11.29 6.80 8.69
C LEU A 239 9.95 6.84 9.45
N GLU A 240 9.91 7.34 10.69
CA GLU A 240 8.65 7.43 11.44
C GLU A 240 7.57 8.25 10.71
N GLU A 241 7.96 9.35 10.07
CA GLU A 241 7.06 10.18 9.26
C GLU A 241 6.57 9.46 8.00
N GLU A 242 7.48 8.86 7.24
CA GLU A 242 7.19 8.20 5.96
C GLU A 242 6.51 6.83 6.13
N TRP A 243 6.64 6.21 7.30
CA TRP A 243 6.07 4.89 7.63
C TRP A 243 4.65 4.97 8.19
N LYS A 244 4.33 6.08 8.87
CA LYS A 244 3.01 6.32 9.47
C LYS A 244 1.85 6.17 8.49
N PRO A 245 1.90 6.64 7.23
CA PRO A 245 0.78 6.50 6.30
C PRO A 245 0.30 5.07 6.07
N PHE A 246 1.15 4.07 6.32
CA PHE A 246 0.84 2.63 6.19
C PHE A 246 0.66 1.95 7.55
N ASN A 247 0.16 2.70 8.55
CA ASN A 247 -0.06 2.22 9.92
C ASN A 247 1.20 1.57 10.53
N ASN A 248 2.38 2.08 10.16
CA ASN A 248 3.67 1.54 10.60
C ASN A 248 3.77 0.02 10.34
N LEU A 249 3.44 -0.42 9.11
CA LEU A 249 3.50 -1.81 8.69
C LEU A 249 4.94 -2.30 8.51
N TYR A 250 5.28 -3.42 9.15
CA TYR A 250 6.56 -4.10 8.96
C TYR A 250 6.36 -5.59 8.71
N MET A 251 7.33 -6.19 8.04
CA MET A 251 7.38 -7.61 7.71
C MET A 251 8.71 -8.20 8.13
N VAL A 252 8.65 -9.42 8.66
CA VAL A 252 9.81 -10.22 9.05
C VAL A 252 9.76 -11.57 8.33
N ILE A 253 10.88 -11.91 7.70
CA ILE A 253 11.12 -13.22 7.08
C ILE A 253 11.97 -14.05 8.03
N TYR A 254 11.69 -15.34 8.16
CA TYR A 254 12.47 -16.22 9.03
C TYR A 254 12.34 -17.68 8.58
N PHE A 255 13.31 -18.50 8.96
CA PHE A 255 13.16 -19.94 8.82
C PHE A 255 12.23 -20.50 9.91
N PRO A 256 11.33 -21.45 9.60
CA PRO A 256 10.38 -22.00 10.57
C PRO A 256 11.00 -22.53 11.88
N GLN A 257 12.24 -23.03 11.87
CA GLN A 257 12.91 -23.47 13.11
C GLN A 257 13.21 -22.33 14.11
N TYR A 258 13.15 -21.07 13.69
CA TYR A 258 13.36 -19.90 14.54
C TYR A 258 12.05 -19.20 14.95
N GLU A 259 10.89 -19.83 14.71
CA GLU A 259 9.59 -19.21 15.02
C GLU A 259 9.46 -18.81 16.50
N ASP A 260 9.94 -19.62 17.44
CA ASP A 260 9.87 -19.31 18.87
C ASP A 260 10.75 -18.12 19.27
N GLU A 261 11.85 -17.90 18.55
CA GLU A 261 12.67 -16.70 18.71
C GLU A 261 11.91 -15.46 18.18
N VAL A 262 11.33 -15.54 16.98
CA VAL A 262 10.55 -14.44 16.39
C VAL A 262 9.32 -14.10 17.24
N LYS A 263 8.60 -15.11 17.76
CA LYS A 263 7.55 -14.94 18.79
C LYS A 263 8.04 -14.14 19.98
N THR A 264 9.22 -14.51 20.49
CA THR A 264 9.84 -13.83 21.62
C THR A 264 10.15 -12.38 21.27
N LEU A 265 10.76 -12.11 20.12
CA LEU A 265 11.12 -10.76 19.68
C LEU A 265 9.88 -9.86 19.48
N LEU A 266 8.81 -10.40 18.89
CA LEU A 266 7.55 -9.67 18.68
C LEU A 266 6.71 -9.52 19.95
N ALA A 267 6.89 -10.38 20.95
CA ALA A 267 6.12 -10.35 22.20
C ALA A 267 4.60 -10.31 21.94
N SER A 268 3.91 -9.28 22.43
CA SER A 268 2.48 -9.08 22.19
C SER A 268 2.13 -8.88 20.72
N ASP A 269 3.09 -8.43 19.90
CA ASP A 269 2.87 -8.26 18.46
C ASP A 269 2.89 -9.58 17.71
N TRP A 270 3.30 -10.69 18.32
CA TRP A 270 3.22 -12.00 17.67
C TRP A 270 1.76 -12.38 17.36
N ASP A 271 0.83 -12.14 18.28
CA ASP A 271 -0.58 -12.39 18.00
C ASP A 271 -1.15 -11.24 17.16
N PRO A 272 -1.68 -11.49 15.95
CA PRO A 272 -2.14 -10.42 15.07
C PRO A 272 -3.31 -9.62 15.65
N ASN A 273 -4.18 -10.25 16.46
CA ASN A 273 -5.29 -9.54 17.09
C ASN A 273 -4.80 -8.63 18.22
N LEU A 274 -3.85 -9.11 19.04
CA LEU A 274 -3.25 -8.31 20.09
C LEU A 274 -2.40 -7.16 19.52
N ASN A 275 -1.61 -7.40 18.48
CA ASN A 275 -0.92 -6.36 17.72
C ASN A 275 -1.90 -5.28 17.23
N ARG A 276 -2.96 -5.70 16.52
CA ARG A 276 -3.95 -4.75 16.00
C ARG A 276 -4.70 -4.02 17.12
N GLN A 277 -4.95 -4.67 18.24
CA GLN A 277 -5.59 -4.06 19.40
C GLN A 277 -4.70 -2.99 20.03
N ASN A 278 -3.38 -3.22 20.10
CA ASN A 278 -2.41 -2.22 20.54
C ASN A 278 -2.35 -1.03 19.57
N ALA A 279 -2.29 -1.29 18.26
CA ALA A 279 -2.33 -0.25 17.23
C ALA A 279 -3.63 0.57 17.28
N LEU A 280 -4.77 -0.10 17.52
CA LEU A 280 -6.07 0.57 17.72
C LEU A 280 -6.05 1.50 18.94
N ILE A 281 -5.51 1.06 20.08
CA ILE A 281 -5.40 1.88 21.29
C ILE A 281 -4.50 3.10 21.05
N ALA A 282 -3.36 2.91 20.39
CA ALA A 282 -2.44 3.98 20.07
C ALA A 282 -3.09 5.03 19.14
N THR A 283 -3.69 4.58 18.05
CA THR A 283 -4.36 5.48 17.07
C THR A 283 -5.61 6.15 17.67
N GLN A 284 -6.33 5.49 18.59
CA GLN A 284 -7.44 6.11 19.34
C GLN A 284 -6.94 7.22 20.26
N ALA A 285 -5.79 7.05 20.91
CA ALA A 285 -5.21 8.06 21.79
C ALA A 285 -4.77 9.30 21.00
N VAL A 286 -4.16 9.10 19.82
CA VAL A 286 -3.75 10.20 18.94
C VAL A 286 -4.96 10.96 18.38
N THR A 287 -5.97 10.24 17.87
CA THR A 287 -7.18 10.85 17.29
C THR A 287 -8.08 11.56 18.31
N ALA A 288 -7.85 11.35 19.60
CA ALA A 288 -8.49 12.13 20.67
C ALA A 288 -7.83 13.50 20.92
N THR A 289 -6.77 13.84 20.20
CA THR A 289 -6.05 15.13 20.31
C THR A 289 -6.39 16.06 19.16
N ASP A 290 -6.21 17.37 19.37
CA ASP A 290 -6.42 18.39 18.33
C ASP A 290 -5.32 18.38 17.23
N SER A 291 -4.26 17.58 17.40
CA SER A 291 -3.13 17.49 16.48
C SER A 291 -3.19 16.30 15.51
N ALA A 292 -4.21 15.45 15.59
CA ALA A 292 -4.35 14.28 14.74
C ALA A 292 -4.51 14.67 13.26
N ASP A 293 -3.65 14.14 12.40
CA ASP A 293 -3.68 14.40 10.96
C ASP A 293 -4.49 13.35 10.18
N ALA A 294 -4.54 13.50 8.86
CA ALA A 294 -5.31 12.60 8.00
C ALA A 294 -4.85 11.14 8.12
N PHE A 295 -3.55 10.88 8.29
CA PHE A 295 -3.02 9.52 8.40
C PHE A 295 -3.32 8.91 9.78
N ASP A 296 -3.32 9.70 10.85
CA ASP A 296 -3.73 9.23 12.18
C ASP A 296 -5.19 8.74 12.17
N TRP A 297 -6.09 9.53 11.55
CA TRP A 297 -7.49 9.13 11.35
C TRP A 297 -7.64 7.93 10.41
N PHE A 298 -6.85 7.88 9.34
CA PHE A 298 -6.87 6.75 8.42
C PHE A 298 -6.45 5.45 9.10
N ASN A 299 -5.35 5.48 9.85
CA ASN A 299 -4.84 4.33 10.60
C ASN A 299 -5.84 3.89 11.68
N TYR A 300 -6.48 4.83 12.38
CA TYR A 300 -7.56 4.51 13.31
C TYR A 300 -8.71 3.76 12.60
N GLY A 301 -9.14 4.26 11.43
CA GLY A 301 -10.14 3.58 10.60
C GLY A 301 -9.70 2.18 10.14
N SER A 302 -8.44 2.00 9.76
CA SER A 302 -7.88 0.71 9.34
C SER A 302 -7.83 -0.31 10.48
N ASN A 303 -7.47 0.12 11.69
CA ASN A 303 -7.49 -0.73 12.87
C ASN A 303 -8.94 -1.10 13.27
N LEU A 304 -9.90 -0.17 13.18
CA LEU A 304 -11.33 -0.45 13.41
C LEU A 304 -11.91 -1.43 12.38
N THR A 305 -11.55 -1.26 11.11
CA THR A 305 -11.99 -2.13 10.00
C THR A 305 -11.56 -3.59 10.22
N TYR A 306 -10.36 -3.82 10.74
CA TYR A 306 -9.89 -5.17 11.08
C TYR A 306 -10.76 -5.87 12.14
N PHE A 307 -11.31 -5.11 13.09
CA PHE A 307 -12.25 -5.62 14.09
C PHE A 307 -13.71 -5.52 13.66
N GLU A 308 -13.97 -5.30 12.37
CA GLU A 308 -15.31 -5.23 11.77
C GLU A 308 -16.20 -4.11 12.38
N LYS A 309 -15.58 -3.09 12.98
CA LYS A 309 -16.25 -1.90 13.52
C LYS A 309 -16.49 -0.88 12.41
N TYR A 310 -17.28 -1.29 11.42
CA TYR A 310 -17.36 -0.61 10.12
C TYR A 310 -18.00 0.77 10.19
N GLU A 311 -18.95 1.00 11.10
CA GLU A 311 -19.60 2.30 11.28
C GLU A 311 -18.62 3.33 11.86
N GLU A 312 -17.89 2.97 12.92
CA GLU A 312 -16.85 3.83 13.47
C GLU A 312 -15.67 4.01 12.50
N ALA A 313 -15.29 2.96 11.77
CA ALA A 313 -14.25 3.02 10.76
C ALA A 313 -14.62 4.00 9.63
N ALA A 314 -15.86 3.96 9.15
CA ALA A 314 -16.35 4.89 8.14
C ALA A 314 -16.24 6.34 8.61
N LEU A 315 -16.58 6.65 9.87
CA LEU A 315 -16.44 8.00 10.43
C LEU A 315 -14.97 8.44 10.55
N ALA A 316 -14.07 7.53 10.94
CA ALA A 316 -12.63 7.81 10.97
C ALA A 316 -12.08 8.10 9.56
N TYR A 317 -12.49 7.32 8.56
CA TYR A 317 -12.11 7.58 7.16
C TYR A 317 -12.74 8.85 6.60
N ASP A 318 -13.97 9.17 6.96
CA ASP A 318 -14.62 10.44 6.61
C ASP A 318 -13.77 11.61 7.11
N LYS A 319 -13.28 11.53 8.35
CA LYS A 319 -12.41 12.56 8.93
C LYS A 319 -11.06 12.67 8.22
N ALA A 320 -10.43 11.54 7.90
CA ALA A 320 -9.19 11.51 7.13
C ALA A 320 -9.36 12.19 5.75
N ARG A 321 -10.45 11.86 5.03
CA ARG A 321 -10.79 12.44 3.73
C ARG A 321 -11.14 13.93 3.81
N GLU A 322 -11.75 14.38 4.91
CA GLU A 322 -12.04 15.80 5.17
C GLU A 322 -10.76 16.61 5.35
N ILE A 323 -9.78 16.08 6.10
CA ILE A 323 -8.48 16.74 6.32
C ILE A 323 -7.67 16.79 5.02
N GLY A 324 -7.73 15.71 4.24
CA GLY A 324 -7.09 15.59 2.93
C GLY A 324 -6.10 14.43 2.88
N LEU A 325 -6.23 13.61 1.84
CA LEU A 325 -5.37 12.44 1.61
C LEU A 325 -4.63 12.59 0.28
N PRO A 326 -3.46 11.95 0.15
CA PRO A 326 -2.75 11.88 -1.12
C PRO A 326 -3.60 11.28 -2.24
N LEU A 327 -3.37 11.74 -3.46
CA LEU A 327 -4.16 11.42 -4.64
C LEU A 327 -4.16 9.91 -4.95
N ARG A 328 -3.06 9.21 -4.62
CA ARG A 328 -2.94 7.76 -4.81
C ARG A 328 -3.29 6.92 -3.58
N MET A 329 -3.87 7.48 -2.52
CA MET A 329 -4.11 6.73 -1.28
C MET A 329 -4.85 5.39 -1.52
N PHE A 330 -5.92 5.41 -2.32
CA PHE A 330 -6.73 4.21 -2.64
C PHE A 330 -6.19 3.38 -3.80
N ARG A 331 -4.96 3.66 -4.27
CA ARG A 331 -4.19 2.69 -5.06
C ARG A 331 -3.63 1.58 -4.16
N TYR A 332 -3.33 1.92 -2.90
CA TYR A 332 -2.59 1.04 -1.99
C TYR A 332 -3.42 0.61 -0.77
N GLN A 333 -4.43 1.39 -0.36
CA GLN A 333 -5.19 1.10 0.86
C GLN A 333 -6.71 1.09 0.61
N PHE A 334 -7.32 -0.08 0.81
CA PHE A 334 -8.71 -0.37 0.41
C PHE A 334 -9.70 -0.50 1.58
N GLY A 335 -9.24 -0.40 2.83
CA GLY A 335 -10.08 -0.49 4.04
C GLY A 335 -11.35 0.38 4.01
N PRO A 336 -11.32 1.63 3.48
CA PRO A 336 -12.50 2.46 3.33
C PRO A 336 -13.61 1.82 2.50
N PHE A 337 -13.29 1.06 1.44
CA PHE A 337 -14.30 0.40 0.61
C PHE A 337 -15.09 -0.63 1.41
N LEU A 338 -14.38 -1.45 2.19
CA LEU A 338 -14.97 -2.45 3.08
C LEU A 338 -15.84 -1.78 4.16
N ALA A 339 -15.32 -0.74 4.81
CA ALA A 339 -16.06 0.01 5.84
C ALA A 339 -17.35 0.64 5.30
N TYR A 340 -17.30 1.31 4.15
CA TYR A 340 -18.50 1.93 3.55
C TYR A 340 -19.50 0.89 3.06
N PHE A 341 -19.05 -0.23 2.50
CA PHE A 341 -19.94 -1.32 2.15
C PHE A 341 -20.67 -1.83 3.39
N HIS A 342 -19.97 -2.28 4.43
CA HIS A 342 -20.62 -2.90 5.59
C HIS A 342 -21.42 -1.93 6.46
N SER A 343 -21.08 -0.64 6.48
CA SER A 343 -21.88 0.41 7.16
C SER A 343 -23.09 0.92 6.35
N GLY A 344 -23.33 0.36 5.16
CA GLY A 344 -24.46 0.77 4.32
C GLY A 344 -24.29 2.11 3.60
N ARG A 345 -23.11 2.71 3.65
CA ARG A 345 -22.74 3.98 3.01
C ARG A 345 -22.44 3.79 1.52
N ASN A 346 -23.42 3.29 0.76
CA ASN A 346 -23.21 2.86 -0.62
C ASN A 346 -22.83 4.00 -1.59
N ASP A 347 -23.36 5.21 -1.37
CA ASP A 347 -23.04 6.36 -2.23
C ASP A 347 -21.58 6.82 -2.03
N ASP A 348 -21.07 6.77 -0.79
CA ASP A 348 -19.65 7.01 -0.50
C ASP A 348 -18.76 5.94 -1.13
N LEU A 349 -19.17 4.67 -1.05
CA LEU A 349 -18.47 3.56 -1.70
C LEU A 349 -18.35 3.80 -3.22
N LEU A 350 -19.47 4.10 -3.89
CA LEU A 350 -19.50 4.35 -5.33
C LEU A 350 -18.65 5.57 -5.72
N ALA A 351 -18.74 6.67 -4.97
CA ALA A 351 -17.95 7.86 -5.22
C ALA A 351 -16.44 7.59 -5.08
N LEU A 352 -16.03 6.85 -4.03
CA LEU A 352 -14.62 6.60 -3.77
C LEU A 352 -14.01 5.56 -4.71
N THR A 353 -14.77 4.52 -5.07
CA THR A 353 -14.31 3.50 -6.02
C THR A 353 -14.27 4.03 -7.45
N ASP A 354 -15.17 4.93 -7.84
CA ASP A 354 -15.09 5.63 -9.13
C ASP A 354 -13.87 6.56 -9.19
N TYR A 355 -13.60 7.30 -8.11
CA TYR A 355 -12.36 8.06 -7.96
C TYR A 355 -11.11 7.18 -8.11
N ALA A 356 -11.04 6.07 -7.35
CA ALA A 356 -9.88 5.18 -7.34
C ALA A 356 -9.62 4.55 -8.73
N ARG A 357 -10.68 4.15 -9.44
CA ARG A 357 -10.60 3.70 -10.85
C ARG A 357 -10.15 4.81 -11.80
N GLY A 358 -10.53 6.07 -11.55
CA GLY A 358 -10.07 7.22 -12.30
C GLY A 358 -8.56 7.43 -12.19
N ILE A 359 -8.01 7.24 -10.98
CA ILE A 359 -6.57 7.31 -10.66
C ILE A 359 -5.79 6.09 -11.15
N THR A 360 -6.37 4.90 -11.01
CA THR A 360 -5.74 3.62 -11.36
C THR A 360 -6.77 2.70 -12.01
N GLU A 361 -6.89 2.79 -13.34
CA GLU A 361 -7.87 1.98 -14.10
C GLU A 361 -7.63 0.47 -13.98
N MET A 362 -6.41 0.08 -13.64
CA MET A 362 -5.99 -1.31 -13.52
C MET A 362 -5.90 -1.78 -12.06
N SER A 363 -6.59 -1.12 -11.11
CA SER A 363 -6.78 -1.67 -9.75
C SER A 363 -7.98 -2.60 -9.72
N GLU A 364 -7.73 -3.89 -9.53
CA GLU A 364 -8.74 -4.91 -9.38
C GLU A 364 -9.62 -4.68 -8.15
N GLU A 365 -9.07 -4.21 -7.03
CA GLU A 365 -9.83 -3.97 -5.80
C GLU A 365 -10.83 -2.84 -6.01
N ALA A 366 -10.43 -1.76 -6.69
CA ALA A 366 -11.33 -0.66 -7.01
C ALA A 366 -12.50 -1.13 -7.91
N TRP A 367 -12.24 -2.01 -8.88
CA TRP A 367 -13.30 -2.59 -9.72
C TRP A 367 -14.19 -3.58 -8.96
N LEU A 368 -13.61 -4.42 -8.10
CA LEU A 368 -14.33 -5.38 -7.26
C LEU A 368 -15.35 -4.66 -6.37
N TRP A 369 -14.88 -3.63 -5.66
CA TRP A 369 -15.70 -2.85 -4.73
C TRP A 369 -16.69 -1.94 -5.46
N TYR A 370 -16.34 -1.41 -6.64
CA TYR A 370 -17.30 -0.71 -7.50
C TYR A 370 -18.46 -1.62 -7.91
N GLY A 371 -18.16 -2.87 -8.30
CA GLY A 371 -19.17 -3.88 -8.62
C GLY A 371 -20.09 -4.19 -7.44
N TYR A 372 -19.54 -4.31 -6.23
CA TYR A 372 -20.35 -4.45 -5.01
C TYR A 372 -21.25 -3.23 -4.73
N GLY A 373 -20.77 -2.01 -5.02
CA GLY A 373 -21.57 -0.79 -4.93
C GLY A 373 -22.73 -0.76 -5.93
N LEU A 374 -22.49 -1.20 -7.17
CA LEU A 374 -23.50 -1.31 -8.22
C LEU A 374 -24.54 -2.38 -7.90
N TYR A 375 -24.08 -3.53 -7.38
CA TYR A 375 -24.95 -4.62 -6.93
C TYR A 375 -25.95 -4.13 -5.88
N ARG A 376 -25.48 -3.39 -4.86
CA ARG A 376 -26.36 -2.80 -3.82
C ARG A 376 -27.32 -1.74 -4.36
N LYS A 377 -26.94 -1.06 -5.44
CA LYS A 377 -27.81 -0.11 -6.15
C LYS A 377 -28.86 -0.80 -7.04
N GLY A 378 -28.75 -2.12 -7.22
CA GLY A 378 -29.62 -2.91 -8.10
C GLY A 378 -29.20 -2.89 -9.58
N ASP A 379 -28.02 -2.37 -9.90
CA ASP A 379 -27.44 -2.43 -11.25
C ASP A 379 -26.60 -3.71 -11.42
N TYR A 380 -27.28 -4.84 -11.60
CA TYR A 380 -26.66 -6.15 -11.69
C TYR A 380 -25.80 -6.32 -12.97
N ASP A 381 -26.23 -5.74 -14.09
CA ASP A 381 -25.46 -5.78 -15.35
C ASP A 381 -24.16 -4.99 -15.22
N GLY A 382 -24.21 -3.82 -14.57
CA GLY A 382 -23.02 -3.02 -14.26
C GLY A 382 -22.08 -3.73 -13.29
N ALA A 383 -22.63 -4.35 -12.23
CA ALA A 383 -21.86 -5.14 -11.27
C ALA A 383 -21.11 -6.30 -11.94
N LEU A 384 -21.79 -7.07 -12.79
CA LEU A 384 -21.18 -8.17 -13.54
C LEU A 384 -20.00 -7.69 -14.40
N LYS A 385 -20.16 -6.58 -15.14
CA LYS A 385 -19.08 -6.01 -15.96
C LYS A 385 -17.89 -5.55 -15.12
N ALA A 386 -18.15 -4.95 -13.96
CA ALA A 386 -17.10 -4.52 -13.04
C ALA A 386 -16.31 -5.71 -12.48
N TRP A 387 -16.99 -6.78 -12.07
CA TRP A 387 -16.33 -7.99 -11.58
C TRP A 387 -15.59 -8.77 -12.66
N GLN A 388 -16.11 -8.81 -13.90
CA GLN A 388 -15.37 -9.34 -15.05
C GLN A 388 -14.09 -8.56 -15.33
N LYS A 389 -14.12 -7.22 -15.16
CA LYS A 389 -12.92 -6.39 -15.30
C LYS A 389 -11.91 -6.65 -14.18
N ALA A 390 -12.36 -6.81 -12.94
CA ALA A 390 -11.49 -7.18 -11.81
C ALA A 390 -10.81 -8.55 -12.03
N ASP A 391 -11.58 -9.59 -12.39
CA ASP A 391 -11.06 -10.94 -12.69
C ASP A 391 -10.05 -10.92 -13.86
N GLY A 392 -10.28 -10.08 -14.86
CA GLY A 392 -9.36 -9.91 -15.99
C GLY A 392 -8.04 -9.19 -15.65
N ILE A 393 -7.94 -8.48 -14.53
CA ILE A 393 -6.71 -7.81 -14.06
C ILE A 393 -5.84 -8.78 -13.26
N ASN A 394 -6.41 -9.45 -12.25
CA ASN A 394 -5.66 -10.41 -11.43
C ASN A 394 -6.47 -11.70 -11.21
N PRO A 395 -6.44 -12.65 -12.17
CA PRO A 395 -7.26 -13.87 -12.11
C PRO A 395 -6.74 -14.89 -11.09
N LYS A 396 -5.50 -14.73 -10.57
CA LYS A 396 -4.82 -15.73 -9.74
C LYS A 396 -4.91 -15.43 -8.25
N PHE A 397 -4.81 -14.17 -7.84
CA PHE A 397 -4.84 -13.82 -6.41
C PHE A 397 -6.26 -13.69 -5.87
N PHE A 398 -7.18 -13.15 -6.68
CA PHE A 398 -8.60 -13.04 -6.36
C PHE A 398 -9.46 -14.12 -7.02
N GLU A 399 -8.87 -15.28 -7.33
CA GLU A 399 -9.54 -16.33 -8.12
C GLU A 399 -10.93 -16.69 -7.55
N ASP A 400 -11.12 -16.50 -6.23
CA ASP A 400 -12.39 -16.68 -5.57
C ASP A 400 -13.24 -15.39 -5.47
N GLN A 401 -12.70 -14.19 -5.21
CA GLN A 401 -13.55 -13.05 -4.82
C GLN A 401 -14.39 -12.49 -5.97
N ALA A 402 -13.76 -12.14 -7.10
CA ALA A 402 -14.49 -11.58 -8.25
C ALA A 402 -15.43 -12.62 -8.86
N ARG A 403 -14.97 -13.88 -8.97
CA ARG A 403 -15.79 -14.98 -9.50
C ARG A 403 -16.95 -15.34 -8.58
N ASN A 404 -16.76 -15.36 -7.26
CA ASN A 404 -17.86 -15.57 -6.31
C ASN A 404 -18.84 -14.38 -6.33
N ALA A 405 -18.35 -13.15 -6.50
CA ALA A 405 -19.22 -11.99 -6.63
C ALA A 405 -20.11 -12.09 -7.88
N MET A 406 -19.56 -12.54 -9.03
CA MET A 406 -20.34 -12.77 -10.25
C MET A 406 -21.47 -13.80 -10.07
N GLN A 407 -21.34 -14.76 -9.16
CA GLN A 407 -22.41 -15.73 -8.87
C GLN A 407 -23.62 -15.10 -8.15
N LEU A 408 -23.49 -13.89 -7.58
CA LEU A 408 -24.59 -13.19 -6.92
C LEU A 408 -25.65 -12.66 -7.91
N VAL A 409 -25.30 -12.58 -9.21
CA VAL A 409 -26.13 -11.98 -10.27
C VAL A 409 -26.39 -12.92 -11.44
N GLN A 410 -25.93 -14.17 -11.35
CA GLN A 410 -26.23 -15.26 -12.28
C GLN A 410 -27.39 -16.09 -11.73
#